data_AF-A0AB36SQF2-F1
#
_entry.id   AF-A0AB36SQF2-F1
#
_cell.length_a   1.000
_cell.length_b   1.000
_cell.length_c   1.000
_cell.angle_alpha   90.00
_cell.angle_beta   90.00
_cell.angle_gamma   90.00
#
_symmetry.space_group_name_H-M   'P 1'
#
loop_
_entity.id
_entity.type
_entity.pdbx_description
1 polymer ?
#
loop_
_entity_poly.entity_id
_entity_poly.type
_entity_poly.pdbx_seq_one_letter_code
_entity_poly.pdbx_strand_id
1 'polypeptide(L)'
;MRSLQVDTEKLGNLISKFERKVDEVSKGTGNREAEVPPAFRQTDFASSYEARLNQTPALENPKVEFEGIRGESKCILKPPPDRQLKQILDEVGMEGIQYKNAVPDFSPTAKAQVEINYMLGGKGTYGGKARRANFVQSDQKLADQINGSTELASKFGMESGKISARDIKKYREKNKLTWHELNDVKTMQLVPTKINSEFGHLGGVGEINAGAFKPGGVANK
;
A
#
# COMPACT_ATOMS: atom_id res chain seq x y z
N MET A 1 55.22 32.74 26.21
CA MET A 1 53.96 32.47 25.47
C MET A 1 54.35 32.00 24.07
N ARG A 2 54.15 30.71 23.73
CA ARG A 2 54.34 30.22 22.36
C ARG A 2 52.96 30.17 21.70
N SER A 3 52.76 30.96 20.65
CA SER A 3 51.53 30.91 19.85
C SER A 3 51.49 29.60 19.07
N LEU A 4 50.34 28.93 19.08
CA LEU A 4 50.03 27.83 18.19
C LEU A 4 49.76 28.44 16.82
N GLN A 5 50.74 28.38 15.93
CA GLN A 5 50.57 28.73 14.53
C GLN A 5 49.89 27.54 13.85
N VAL A 6 48.59 27.70 13.56
CA VAL A 6 47.83 26.69 12.83
C VAL A 6 48.31 26.70 11.39
N ASP A 7 48.84 25.55 10.94
CA ASP A 7 49.33 25.34 9.59
C ASP A 7 48.16 25.37 8.59
N THR A 8 48.01 26.50 7.92
CA THR A 8 46.89 26.82 7.03
C THR A 8 46.86 25.94 5.78
N GLU A 9 48.00 25.39 5.35
CA GLU A 9 48.04 24.43 4.24
C GLU A 9 47.46 23.08 4.65
N LYS A 10 47.70 22.67 5.89
CA LYS A 10 47.16 21.43 6.46
C LYS A 10 45.64 21.52 6.62
N LEU A 11 45.13 22.69 7.00
CA LEU A 11 43.69 22.96 7.09
C LEU A 11 43.03 23.00 5.69
N GLY A 12 43.67 23.65 4.71
CA GLY A 12 43.19 23.69 3.33
C GLY A 12 43.09 22.31 2.68
N ASN A 13 44.10 21.46 2.89
CA ASN A 13 44.09 20.07 2.40
C ASN A 13 43.01 19.21 3.09
N LEU A 14 42.73 19.46 4.38
CA LEU A 14 41.69 18.75 5.10
C LEU A 14 40.28 19.13 4.63
N ILE A 15 40.04 20.43 4.37
CA ILE A 15 38.77 20.93 3.81
C ILE A 15 38.56 20.40 2.40
N SER A 16 39.57 20.46 1.52
CA SER A 16 39.50 19.88 0.15
C SER A 16 39.19 18.37 0.16
N LYS A 17 39.71 17.63 1.14
CA LYS A 17 39.45 16.20 1.28
C LYS A 17 38.05 15.93 1.84
N PHE A 18 37.52 16.83 2.67
CA PHE A 18 36.16 16.76 3.19
C PHE A 18 35.15 17.09 2.09
N GLU A 19 35.35 18.16 1.33
CA GLU A 19 34.50 18.57 0.20
C GLU A 19 34.46 17.49 -0.90
N ARG A 20 35.61 16.93 -1.29
CA ARG A 20 35.64 15.78 -2.23
C ARG A 20 34.89 14.55 -1.72
N LYS A 21 34.89 14.31 -0.41
CA LYS A 21 34.16 13.19 0.19
C LYS A 21 32.65 13.46 0.29
N VAL A 22 32.23 14.72 0.35
CA VAL A 22 30.81 15.13 0.24
C VAL A 22 30.33 14.98 -1.21
N ASP A 23 31.17 15.33 -2.20
CA ASP A 23 30.83 15.20 -3.62
C ASP A 23 30.84 13.74 -4.11
N GLU A 24 31.70 12.87 -3.58
CA GLU A 24 31.71 11.44 -3.91
C GLU A 24 30.56 10.64 -3.26
N VAL A 25 29.92 11.16 -2.21
CA VAL A 25 28.73 10.55 -1.59
C VAL A 25 27.43 10.91 -2.33
N SER A 26 27.47 11.83 -3.30
CA SER A 26 26.29 12.32 -4.04
C SER A 26 26.09 11.69 -5.44
N LYS A 27 26.81 10.62 -5.78
CA LYS A 27 26.60 9.89 -7.04
C LYS A 27 25.95 8.54 -6.82
N GLY A 28 24.65 8.57 -6.57
CA GLY A 28 23.83 7.36 -6.55
C GLY A 28 22.35 7.62 -6.31
N THR A 29 21.56 7.47 -7.37
CA THR A 29 20.08 7.46 -7.43
C THR A 29 19.41 8.83 -7.39
N GLY A 30 18.80 9.18 -8.52
CA GLY A 30 18.25 10.50 -8.78
C GLY A 30 17.09 10.88 -7.87
N ASN A 31 16.78 12.17 -7.90
CA ASN A 31 15.54 12.76 -7.41
C ASN A 31 14.34 11.95 -7.91
N ARG A 32 13.92 10.95 -7.14
CA ARG A 32 12.54 10.48 -7.16
C ARG A 32 11.84 11.41 -6.19
N GLU A 33 11.09 12.39 -6.70
CA GLU A 33 9.93 12.84 -5.94
C GLU A 33 9.23 11.58 -5.45
N ALA A 34 9.01 11.45 -4.13
CA ALA A 34 8.36 10.27 -3.59
C ALA A 34 7.01 10.11 -4.28
N GLU A 35 6.90 9.11 -5.16
CA GLU A 35 5.68 8.90 -5.93
C GLU A 35 4.52 8.72 -4.94
N VAL A 36 3.48 9.54 -5.09
CA VAL A 36 2.32 9.49 -4.21
C VAL A 36 1.75 8.06 -4.23
N PRO A 37 1.57 7.40 -3.06
CA PRO A 37 1.02 6.06 -3.02
C PRO A 37 -0.33 5.98 -3.74
N PRO A 38 -0.62 4.90 -4.47
CA PRO A 38 -1.89 4.71 -5.18
C PRO A 38 -3.13 5.04 -4.34
N ALA A 39 -3.15 4.66 -3.06
CA ALA A 39 -4.23 4.97 -2.14
C ALA A 39 -4.48 6.48 -1.92
N PHE A 40 -3.45 7.31 -2.11
CA PHE A 40 -3.49 8.76 -1.85
C PHE A 40 -3.54 9.61 -3.12
N ARG A 41 -3.56 8.99 -4.30
CA ARG A 41 -3.71 9.70 -5.58
C ARG A 41 -5.13 10.23 -5.77
N GLN A 42 -6.12 9.54 -5.20
CA GLN A 42 -7.50 9.98 -5.24
C GLN A 42 -7.78 11.02 -4.16
N THR A 43 -8.35 12.14 -4.60
CA THR A 43 -8.77 13.25 -3.74
C THR A 43 -10.29 13.34 -3.60
N ASP A 44 -11.04 12.77 -4.55
CA ASP A 44 -12.50 12.84 -4.59
C ASP A 44 -13.12 11.47 -4.34
N PHE A 45 -14.13 11.41 -3.46
CA PHE A 45 -14.76 10.18 -3.01
C PHE A 45 -16.28 10.27 -3.14
N ALA A 46 -16.94 9.16 -3.45
CA ALA A 46 -18.41 9.09 -3.42
C ALA A 46 -18.92 9.01 -1.98
N SER A 47 -18.17 8.33 -1.11
CA SER A 47 -18.41 8.26 0.32
C SER A 47 -18.09 9.58 1.03
N SER A 48 -18.78 9.87 2.14
CA SER A 48 -18.37 10.95 3.04
C SER A 48 -17.10 10.56 3.78
N TYR A 49 -16.33 11.56 4.22
CA TYR A 49 -15.19 11.34 5.09
C TYR A 49 -15.58 10.56 6.36
N GLU A 50 -16.69 10.94 7.00
CA GLU A 50 -17.21 10.26 8.18
C GLU A 50 -17.51 8.77 7.92
N ALA A 51 -18.08 8.43 6.76
CA ALA A 51 -18.35 7.05 6.40
C ALA A 51 -17.06 6.22 6.28
N ARG A 52 -15.98 6.81 5.74
CA ARG A 52 -14.66 6.17 5.70
C ARG A 52 -14.05 6.07 7.10
N LEU A 53 -14.08 7.16 7.87
CA LEU A 53 -13.55 7.22 9.23
C LEU A 53 -14.19 6.17 10.13
N ASN A 54 -15.50 5.95 10.00
CA ASN A 54 -16.24 4.93 10.76
C ASN A 54 -15.82 3.50 10.45
N GLN A 55 -15.11 3.25 9.35
CA GLN A 55 -14.54 1.94 9.02
C GLN A 55 -13.06 1.81 9.42
N THR A 56 -12.39 2.89 9.83
CA THR A 56 -11.02 2.83 10.36
C THR A 56 -10.99 2.25 11.77
N PRO A 57 -9.83 1.74 12.26
CA PRO A 57 -9.71 1.29 13.64
C PRO A 57 -10.25 2.33 14.63
N ALA A 58 -11.09 1.88 15.57
CA ALA A 58 -11.65 2.76 16.59
C ALA A 58 -10.55 3.30 17.52
N LEU A 59 -10.82 4.41 18.21
CA LEU A 59 -9.91 4.94 19.24
C LEU A 59 -9.69 3.91 20.36
N GLU A 60 -10.76 3.24 20.79
CA GLU A 60 -10.71 2.15 21.76
C GLU A 60 -10.46 0.81 21.05
N ASN A 61 -9.32 0.69 20.36
CA ASN A 61 -8.89 -0.57 19.76
C ASN A 61 -7.84 -1.27 20.66
N PRO A 62 -7.98 -2.59 20.90
CA PRO A 62 -7.06 -3.32 21.79
C PRO A 62 -5.69 -3.62 21.18
N LYS A 63 -5.52 -3.51 19.86
CA LYS A 63 -4.33 -3.98 19.13
C LYS A 63 -3.58 -2.89 18.37
N VAL A 64 -4.28 -1.85 17.91
CA VAL A 64 -3.68 -0.76 17.15
C VAL A 64 -4.15 0.59 17.67
N GLU A 65 -3.35 1.63 17.46
CA GLU A 65 -3.70 3.01 17.81
C GLU A 65 -3.10 3.99 16.79
N PHE A 66 -3.65 5.20 16.73
CA PHE A 66 -3.13 6.25 15.86
C PHE A 66 -2.12 7.11 16.62
N GLU A 67 -0.96 7.39 16.02
CA GLU A 67 0.06 8.29 16.59
C GLU A 67 -0.43 9.75 16.65
N GLY A 68 -1.45 10.09 15.87
CA GLY A 68 -2.06 11.42 15.84
C GLY A 68 -3.55 11.35 15.53
N ILE A 69 -4.01 12.23 14.62
CA ILE A 69 -5.43 12.30 14.25
C ILE A 69 -5.85 10.97 13.59
N ARG A 70 -6.91 10.35 14.13
CA ARG A 70 -7.53 9.14 13.57
C ARG A 70 -7.92 9.38 12.11
N GLY A 71 -7.46 8.50 11.22
CA GLY A 71 -7.72 8.59 9.77
C GLY A 71 -6.80 9.53 8.99
N GLU A 72 -5.93 10.29 9.67
CA GLU A 72 -5.00 11.25 9.05
C GLU A 72 -3.55 11.08 9.53
N SER A 73 -3.26 10.00 10.24
CA SER A 73 -1.95 9.70 10.80
C SER A 73 -1.63 8.21 10.69
N LYS A 74 -0.42 7.84 11.08
CA LYS A 74 0.00 6.44 11.11
C LYS A 74 -0.72 5.68 12.23
N CYS A 75 -1.24 4.52 11.89
CA CYS A 75 -1.83 3.57 12.83
C CYS A 75 -0.80 2.48 13.14
N ILE A 76 -0.36 2.37 14.39
CA ILE A 76 0.73 1.50 14.86
C ILE A 76 0.21 0.38 15.75
N LEU A 77 1.02 -0.66 15.98
CA LEU A 77 0.69 -1.76 16.88
C LEU A 77 0.87 -1.36 18.35
N LYS A 78 -0.12 -1.68 19.19
CA LYS A 78 -0.03 -1.49 20.65
C LYS A 78 0.85 -2.56 21.29
N PRO A 79 1.60 -2.24 22.36
CA PRO A 79 2.28 -3.25 23.18
C PRO A 79 1.28 -4.07 24.03
N PRO A 80 1.46 -5.40 24.16
CA PRO A 80 2.34 -6.24 23.35
C PRO A 80 1.76 -6.45 21.94
N PRO A 81 2.59 -6.36 20.88
CA PRO A 81 2.08 -6.42 19.52
C PRO A 81 1.60 -7.82 19.14
N ASP A 82 0.58 -7.89 18.30
CA ASP A 82 0.23 -9.14 17.61
C ASP A 82 1.43 -9.61 16.79
N ARG A 83 1.89 -10.84 17.07
CA ARG A 83 3.13 -11.39 16.50
C ARG A 83 3.10 -11.45 14.96
N GLN A 84 1.97 -11.78 14.35
CA GLN A 84 1.88 -11.90 12.90
C GLN A 84 1.89 -10.54 12.22
N LEU A 85 1.18 -9.56 12.79
CA LEU A 85 1.21 -8.20 12.27
C LEU A 85 2.61 -7.61 12.38
N LYS A 86 3.27 -7.80 13.52
CA LYS A 86 4.64 -7.32 13.72
C LYS A 86 5.60 -7.92 12.68
N GLN A 87 5.53 -9.23 12.45
CA GLN A 87 6.38 -9.89 11.44
C GLN A 87 6.17 -9.29 10.04
N ILE A 88 4.92 -9.09 9.61
CA ILE A 88 4.63 -8.53 8.28
C ILE A 88 5.15 -7.09 8.14
N LEU A 89 5.00 -6.27 9.17
CA LEU A 89 5.45 -4.88 9.15
C LEU A 89 6.99 -4.77 9.25
N ASP A 90 7.63 -5.60 10.09
CA ASP A 90 9.09 -5.69 10.19
C ASP A 90 9.73 -6.10 8.86
N GLU A 91 9.13 -7.04 8.12
CA GLU A 91 9.60 -7.49 6.79
C GLU A 91 9.73 -6.35 5.78
N VAL A 92 8.94 -5.28 5.95
CA VAL A 92 8.94 -4.10 5.07
C VAL A 92 9.47 -2.86 5.77
N GLY A 93 10.07 -3.01 6.95
CA GLY A 93 10.70 -1.92 7.70
C GLY A 93 9.72 -0.86 8.22
N MET A 94 8.49 -1.25 8.56
CA MET A 94 7.45 -0.35 9.05
C MET A 94 6.99 -0.71 10.47
N GLU A 95 6.43 0.27 11.17
CA GLU A 95 5.84 0.09 12.51
C GLU A 95 4.30 0.13 12.49
N GLY A 96 3.73 0.55 11.36
CA GLY A 96 2.30 0.78 11.20
C GLY A 96 1.91 1.14 9.77
N ILE A 97 0.65 1.51 9.57
CA ILE A 97 0.06 1.88 8.28
C ILE A 97 -0.31 3.36 8.29
N GLN A 98 0.14 4.10 7.28
CA GLN A 98 -0.25 5.50 7.11
C GLN A 98 -1.70 5.60 6.65
N TYR A 99 -2.47 6.49 7.28
CA TYR A 99 -3.78 6.90 6.78
C TYR A 99 -3.77 8.35 6.30
N LYS A 100 -4.59 8.63 5.30
CA LYS A 100 -4.95 9.98 4.82
C LYS A 100 -6.36 9.93 4.28
N ASN A 101 -7.19 10.93 4.56
CA ASN A 101 -8.61 10.94 4.18
C ASN A 101 -9.38 9.70 4.68
N ALA A 102 -8.96 9.13 5.81
CA ALA A 102 -9.44 7.86 6.37
C ALA A 102 -9.27 6.64 5.44
N VAL A 103 -8.29 6.68 4.51
CA VAL A 103 -7.89 5.58 3.63
C VAL A 103 -6.49 5.10 4.04
N PRO A 104 -6.25 3.78 4.22
CA PRO A 104 -4.93 3.24 4.50
C PRO A 104 -4.08 3.10 3.24
N ASP A 105 -2.78 3.28 3.40
CA ASP A 105 -1.79 2.88 2.39
C ASP A 105 -1.22 1.48 2.68
N PHE A 106 -1.68 0.48 1.94
CA PHE A 106 -1.13 -0.87 2.00
C PHE A 106 -0.04 -1.15 0.97
N SER A 107 0.31 -0.19 0.10
CA SER A 107 1.32 -0.37 -0.95
C SER A 107 2.62 -1.00 -0.46
N PRO A 108 3.20 -0.60 0.70
CA PRO A 108 4.44 -1.20 1.18
C PRO A 108 4.32 -2.71 1.50
N THR A 109 3.11 -3.18 1.85
CA THR A 109 2.84 -4.60 2.16
C THR A 109 2.30 -5.38 0.96
N ALA A 110 1.95 -4.70 -0.14
CA ALA A 110 1.36 -5.32 -1.31
C ALA A 110 2.38 -6.21 -2.05
N LYS A 111 1.96 -7.42 -2.40
CA LYS A 111 2.75 -8.37 -3.19
C LYS A 111 2.57 -8.18 -4.70
N ALA A 112 1.45 -7.58 -5.11
CA ALA A 112 1.17 -7.18 -6.49
C ALA A 112 0.11 -6.09 -6.55
N GLN A 113 0.04 -5.41 -7.69
CA GLN A 113 -1.01 -4.46 -8.02
C GLN A 113 -1.45 -4.67 -9.47
N VAL A 114 -2.77 -4.66 -9.69
CA VAL A 114 -3.38 -4.76 -11.01
C VAL A 114 -4.50 -3.74 -11.14
N GLU A 115 -4.82 -3.35 -12.38
CA GLU A 115 -6.03 -2.62 -12.69
C GLU A 115 -7.06 -3.59 -13.31
N ILE A 116 -8.28 -3.59 -12.79
CA ILE A 116 -9.41 -4.36 -13.34
C ILE A 116 -10.26 -3.46 -14.24
N ASN A 117 -11.01 -4.08 -15.15
CA ASN A 117 -11.77 -3.33 -16.16
C ASN A 117 -12.96 -2.57 -15.53
N TYR A 118 -13.56 -3.15 -14.49
CA TYR A 118 -14.62 -2.55 -13.70
C TYR A 118 -14.69 -3.19 -12.32
N MET A 119 -15.02 -2.39 -11.31
CA MET A 119 -15.30 -2.88 -9.97
C MET A 119 -16.79 -2.97 -9.73
N LEU A 120 -17.24 -4.12 -9.23
CA LEU A 120 -18.63 -4.34 -8.83
C LEU A 120 -18.82 -4.10 -7.34
N GLY A 121 -19.96 -3.52 -7.00
CA GLY A 121 -20.47 -3.37 -5.64
C GLY A 121 -21.77 -4.13 -5.42
N GLY A 122 -22.31 -4.00 -4.21
CA GLY A 122 -23.54 -4.64 -3.78
C GLY A 122 -23.57 -4.85 -2.27
N LYS A 123 -24.76 -5.18 -1.75
CA LYS A 123 -24.99 -5.54 -0.33
C LYS A 123 -25.48 -6.99 -0.22
N GLY A 124 -25.26 -7.61 0.94
CA GLY A 124 -25.67 -9.00 1.20
C GLY A 124 -25.16 -9.98 0.15
N THR A 125 -26.04 -10.84 -0.37
CA THR A 125 -25.72 -11.84 -1.41
C THR A 125 -25.10 -11.21 -2.66
N TYR A 126 -25.57 -10.04 -3.08
CA TYR A 126 -25.02 -9.34 -4.25
C TYR A 126 -23.62 -8.80 -3.99
N GLY A 127 -23.34 -8.35 -2.76
CA GLY A 127 -21.98 -7.97 -2.35
C GLY A 127 -21.00 -9.15 -2.42
N GLY A 128 -21.42 -10.34 -1.97
CA GLY A 128 -20.60 -11.54 -2.06
C GLY A 128 -20.31 -11.96 -3.52
N LYS A 129 -21.30 -11.84 -4.41
CA LYS A 129 -21.13 -12.10 -5.85
C LYS A 129 -20.20 -11.07 -6.51
N ALA A 130 -20.37 -9.79 -6.18
CA ALA A 130 -19.54 -8.69 -6.68
C ALA A 130 -18.07 -8.87 -6.29
N ARG A 131 -17.80 -9.13 -5.00
CA ARG A 131 -16.44 -9.42 -4.51
C ARG A 131 -15.79 -10.56 -5.28
N ARG A 132 -16.52 -11.67 -5.48
CA ARG A 132 -16.00 -12.83 -6.23
C ARG A 132 -15.65 -12.46 -7.67
N ALA A 133 -16.49 -11.66 -8.33
CA ALA A 133 -16.22 -11.20 -9.70
C ALA A 133 -14.98 -10.30 -9.77
N ASN A 134 -14.82 -9.35 -8.85
CA ASN A 134 -13.63 -8.50 -8.75
C ASN A 134 -12.35 -9.33 -8.54
N PHE A 135 -12.43 -10.37 -7.69
CA PHE A 135 -11.31 -11.26 -7.41
C PHE A 135 -10.92 -12.09 -8.63
N VAL A 136 -11.89 -12.62 -9.38
CA VAL A 136 -11.61 -13.39 -10.61
C VAL A 136 -10.93 -12.52 -11.67
N GLN A 137 -11.38 -11.27 -11.85
CA GLN A 137 -10.72 -10.33 -12.75
C GLN A 137 -9.27 -10.08 -12.33
N SER A 138 -9.05 -9.85 -11.03
CA SER A 138 -7.72 -9.55 -10.48
C SER A 138 -6.78 -10.75 -10.58
N ASP A 139 -7.29 -11.95 -10.31
CA ASP A 139 -6.55 -13.21 -10.46
C ASP A 139 -6.12 -13.42 -11.92
N GLN A 140 -6.97 -13.11 -12.89
CA GLN A 140 -6.61 -13.17 -14.31
C GLN A 140 -5.56 -12.14 -14.68
N LYS A 141 -5.74 -10.86 -14.28
CA LYS A 141 -4.78 -9.79 -14.59
C LYS A 141 -3.40 -10.08 -14.01
N LEU A 142 -3.31 -10.63 -12.80
CA LEU A 142 -2.03 -11.01 -12.22
C LEU A 142 -1.42 -12.21 -12.95
N ALA A 143 -2.22 -13.22 -13.32
CA ALA A 143 -1.73 -14.34 -14.12
C ALA A 143 -1.12 -13.85 -15.45
N ASP A 144 -1.77 -12.91 -16.13
CA ASP A 144 -1.27 -12.32 -17.37
C ASP A 144 0.06 -11.57 -17.15
N GLN A 145 0.17 -10.77 -16.09
CA GLN A 145 1.42 -10.08 -15.72
C GLN A 145 2.55 -11.07 -15.44
N ILE A 146 2.29 -12.13 -14.66
CA ILE A 146 3.32 -13.12 -14.31
C ILE A 146 3.74 -13.94 -15.55
N ASN A 147 2.78 -14.31 -16.41
CA ASN A 147 3.11 -15.00 -17.65
C ASN A 147 3.96 -14.15 -18.59
N GLY A 148 3.80 -12.82 -18.55
CA GLY A 148 4.62 -11.87 -19.31
C GLY A 148 6.00 -11.56 -18.70
N SER A 149 6.35 -12.08 -17.53
CA SER A 149 7.59 -11.74 -16.83
C SER A 149 8.16 -12.90 -16.01
N THR A 150 9.30 -13.42 -16.45
CA THR A 150 10.08 -14.45 -15.73
C THR A 150 10.57 -13.97 -14.36
N GLU A 151 10.93 -12.69 -14.26
CA GLU A 151 11.34 -12.06 -13.00
C GLU A 151 10.18 -12.04 -12.01
N LEU A 152 8.99 -11.63 -12.45
CA LEU A 152 7.81 -11.61 -11.59
C LEU A 152 7.39 -13.03 -11.20
N ALA A 153 7.45 -13.98 -12.13
CA ALA A 153 7.20 -15.39 -11.84
C ALA A 153 8.12 -15.91 -10.74
N SER A 154 9.42 -15.59 -10.82
CA SER A 154 10.39 -15.96 -9.81
C SER A 154 10.08 -15.35 -8.43
N LYS A 155 9.63 -14.09 -8.37
CA LYS A 155 9.21 -13.44 -7.11
C LYS A 155 8.02 -14.13 -6.45
N PHE A 156 7.16 -14.75 -7.24
CA PHE A 156 6.00 -15.53 -6.77
C PHE A 156 6.31 -17.02 -6.58
N GLY A 157 7.55 -17.46 -6.85
CA GLY A 157 7.94 -18.87 -6.80
C GLY A 157 7.19 -19.72 -7.83
N MET A 158 6.94 -19.15 -9.01
CA MET A 158 6.20 -19.75 -10.13
C MET A 158 7.04 -19.80 -11.41
N GLU A 159 6.60 -20.62 -12.36
CA GLU A 159 7.13 -20.65 -13.74
C GLU A 159 6.18 -19.89 -14.68
N SER A 160 6.70 -18.93 -15.44
CA SER A 160 5.91 -18.11 -16.37
C SER A 160 5.41 -18.90 -17.59
N GLY A 161 4.27 -18.48 -18.15
CA GLY A 161 3.79 -18.88 -19.47
C GLY A 161 2.56 -19.79 -19.47
N LYS A 162 2.20 -20.38 -18.32
CA LYS A 162 1.03 -21.27 -18.18
C LYS A 162 0.22 -21.02 -16.91
N ILE A 163 0.44 -19.90 -16.22
CA ILE A 163 -0.26 -19.57 -14.99
C ILE A 163 -1.69 -19.15 -15.33
N SER A 164 -2.66 -19.73 -14.63
CA SER A 164 -4.07 -19.37 -14.77
C SER A 164 -4.57 -18.56 -13.57
N ALA A 165 -5.72 -17.89 -13.72
CA ALA A 165 -6.41 -17.24 -12.59
C ALA A 165 -6.67 -18.22 -11.41
N ARG A 166 -6.89 -19.51 -11.71
CA ARG A 166 -7.08 -20.54 -10.67
C ARG A 166 -5.81 -20.78 -9.86
N ASP A 167 -4.64 -20.71 -10.49
CA ASP A 167 -3.36 -20.88 -9.82
C ASP A 167 -3.05 -19.68 -8.93
N ILE A 168 -3.37 -18.46 -9.40
CA ILE A 168 -3.30 -17.25 -8.56
C ILE A 168 -4.24 -17.37 -7.36
N LYS A 169 -5.48 -17.79 -7.55
CA LYS A 169 -6.41 -18.01 -6.43
C LYS A 169 -5.83 -18.97 -5.39
N LYS A 170 -5.30 -20.12 -5.82
CA LYS A 170 -4.66 -21.10 -4.91
C LYS A 170 -3.46 -20.50 -4.19
N TYR A 171 -2.63 -19.73 -4.91
CA TYR A 171 -1.50 -19.02 -4.32
C TYR A 171 -1.94 -18.05 -3.23
N ARG A 172 -2.98 -17.25 -3.47
CA ARG A 172 -3.51 -16.32 -2.46
C ARG A 172 -4.01 -17.05 -1.22
N GLU A 173 -4.78 -18.12 -1.40
CA GLU A 173 -5.31 -18.92 -0.29
C GLU A 173 -4.18 -19.56 0.54
N LYS A 174 -3.19 -20.17 -0.14
CA LYS A 174 -2.01 -20.77 0.51
C LYS A 174 -1.19 -19.76 1.30
N ASN A 175 -1.00 -18.56 0.75
CA ASN A 175 -0.17 -17.51 1.35
C ASN A 175 -0.97 -16.50 2.21
N LYS A 176 -2.25 -16.77 2.49
CA LYS A 176 -3.13 -15.92 3.30
C LYS A 176 -3.16 -14.46 2.80
N LEU A 177 -3.33 -14.31 1.49
CA LEU A 177 -3.45 -13.01 0.81
C LEU A 177 -4.89 -12.75 0.36
N THR A 178 -5.26 -11.48 0.30
CA THR A 178 -6.55 -11.01 -0.22
C THR A 178 -6.33 -9.89 -1.23
N TRP A 179 -7.25 -9.75 -2.17
CA TRP A 179 -7.33 -8.52 -2.94
C TRP A 179 -7.98 -7.43 -2.07
N HIS A 180 -7.32 -6.28 -2.01
CA HIS A 180 -7.80 -5.02 -1.48
C HIS A 180 -8.27 -4.16 -2.65
N GLU A 181 -9.57 -3.86 -2.64
CA GLU A 181 -10.24 -2.98 -3.60
C GLU A 181 -9.96 -1.51 -3.22
N LEU A 182 -9.15 -0.76 -3.99
CA LEU A 182 -8.85 0.65 -3.67
C LEU A 182 -10.04 1.56 -3.99
N ASN A 183 -10.10 2.71 -3.33
CA ASN A 183 -11.18 3.70 -3.47
C ASN A 183 -11.32 4.26 -4.89
N ASP A 184 -10.31 4.07 -5.75
CA ASP A 184 -10.30 4.56 -7.13
C ASP A 184 -11.13 3.67 -8.06
N VAL A 185 -11.77 2.65 -7.48
CA VAL A 185 -12.73 1.75 -8.11
C VAL A 185 -12.19 1.02 -9.34
N LYS A 186 -10.86 0.95 -9.47
CA LYS A 186 -10.15 0.26 -10.56
C LYS A 186 -8.92 -0.52 -10.09
N THR A 187 -8.22 -0.05 -9.06
CA THR A 187 -6.96 -0.63 -8.61
C THR A 187 -7.22 -1.71 -7.57
N MET A 188 -6.52 -2.82 -7.73
CA MET A 188 -6.58 -3.98 -6.84
C MET A 188 -5.17 -4.27 -6.35
N GLN A 189 -4.99 -4.30 -5.03
CA GLN A 189 -3.70 -4.66 -4.42
C GLN A 189 -3.79 -6.03 -3.75
N LEU A 190 -2.83 -6.90 -4.04
CA LEU A 190 -2.73 -8.19 -3.37
C LEU A 190 -1.96 -8.03 -2.06
N VAL A 191 -2.66 -8.05 -0.94
CA VAL A 191 -2.09 -7.73 0.39
C VAL A 191 -2.27 -8.90 1.36
N PRO A 192 -1.49 -8.97 2.45
CA PRO A 192 -1.73 -9.92 3.53
C PRO A 192 -3.14 -9.74 4.13
N THR A 193 -3.90 -10.83 4.23
CA THR A 193 -5.27 -10.79 4.77
C THR A 193 -5.32 -10.20 6.17
N LYS A 194 -4.30 -10.49 6.99
CA LYS A 194 -4.19 -9.99 8.37
C LYS A 194 -4.04 -8.46 8.42
N ILE A 195 -3.24 -7.87 7.53
CA ILE A 195 -3.10 -6.40 7.40
C ILE A 195 -4.44 -5.80 6.99
N ASN A 196 -5.04 -6.32 5.91
CA ASN A 196 -6.32 -5.82 5.40
C ASN A 196 -7.46 -5.89 6.43
N SER A 197 -7.46 -6.91 7.30
CA SER A 197 -8.49 -7.07 8.32
C SER A 197 -8.28 -6.21 9.57
N GLU A 198 -7.02 -5.98 9.98
CA GLU A 198 -6.73 -5.25 11.22
C GLU A 198 -6.83 -3.74 11.00
N PHE A 199 -6.28 -3.26 9.89
CA PHE A 199 -6.32 -1.86 9.50
C PHE A 199 -7.61 -1.59 8.74
N GLY A 200 -8.72 -1.49 9.49
CA GLY A 200 -10.05 -1.25 8.94
C GLY A 200 -10.11 -0.06 7.98
N HIS A 201 -11.00 -0.15 6.99
CA HIS A 201 -11.17 0.86 5.95
C HIS A 201 -12.46 0.66 5.14
N LEU A 202 -12.87 1.71 4.46
CA LEU A 202 -13.85 1.67 3.37
C LEU A 202 -13.08 1.69 2.06
N GLY A 203 -13.04 0.55 1.34
CA GLY A 203 -12.37 0.43 0.04
C GLY A 203 -13.31 0.72 -1.15
N GLY A 204 -12.86 0.43 -2.36
CA GLY A 204 -13.56 0.71 -3.62
C GLY A 204 -14.98 0.15 -3.70
N VAL A 205 -15.23 -1.07 -3.19
CA VAL A 205 -16.59 -1.62 -3.12
C VAL A 205 -17.52 -0.73 -2.28
N GLY A 206 -17.00 -0.13 -1.22
CA GLY A 206 -17.70 0.87 -0.42
C GLY A 206 -18.02 2.13 -1.23
N GLU A 207 -17.08 2.59 -2.06
CA GLU A 207 -17.29 3.74 -2.96
C GLU A 207 -18.35 3.44 -4.03
N ILE A 208 -18.33 2.25 -4.64
CA ILE A 208 -19.41 1.80 -5.55
C ILE A 208 -20.77 1.88 -4.84
N ASN A 209 -20.84 1.33 -3.62
CA ASN A 209 -22.05 1.32 -2.81
C ASN A 209 -22.49 2.72 -2.35
N ALA A 210 -21.57 3.68 -2.30
CA ALA A 210 -21.84 5.09 -2.03
C ALA A 210 -22.23 5.90 -3.29
N GLY A 211 -22.16 5.29 -4.48
CA GLY A 211 -22.61 5.88 -5.73
C GLY A 211 -21.51 6.32 -6.69
N ALA A 212 -20.27 5.83 -6.54
CA ALA A 212 -19.16 6.14 -7.45
C ALA A 212 -19.44 5.77 -8.92
N PHE A 213 -20.32 4.79 -9.16
CA PHE A 213 -20.86 4.51 -10.50
C PHE A 213 -22.38 4.44 -10.50
N LYS A 214 -23.01 5.24 -11.34
CA LYS A 214 -24.38 5.05 -11.82
C LYS A 214 -24.32 4.72 -13.32
N PRO A 215 -25.10 3.75 -13.83
CA PRO A 215 -25.26 3.61 -15.27
C PRO A 215 -25.77 4.95 -15.85
N GLY A 216 -24.97 5.59 -16.72
CA GLY A 216 -25.33 6.87 -17.35
C GLY A 216 -24.46 8.08 -17.03
N GLY A 217 -23.40 7.95 -16.21
CA GLY A 217 -22.42 9.02 -16.03
C GLY A 217 -21.83 9.08 -14.62
N VAL A 218 -20.67 9.73 -14.52
CA VAL A 218 -20.04 10.12 -13.25
C VAL A 218 -21.08 10.91 -12.46
N ALA A 219 -21.37 10.49 -11.23
CA ALA A 219 -22.20 11.26 -10.33
C ALA A 219 -21.43 12.53 -9.96
N ASN A 220 -21.62 13.59 -10.74
CA ASN A 220 -21.30 14.94 -10.31
C ASN A 220 -22.12 15.20 -9.04
N LYS A 221 -21.43 15.50 -7.95
CA LYS A 221 -21.98 16.34 -6.89
C LYS A 221 -21.37 17.71 -7.03
#